data_AF-A0A0C2NE92-F1
#
_entry.id   AF-A0A0C2NE92-F1
#
_cell.length_a   1.000
_cell.length_b   1.000
_cell.length_c   1.000
_cell.angle_alpha   90.00
_cell.angle_beta   90.00
_cell.angle_gamma   90.00
#
_symmetry.space_group_name_H-M   'P 1'
#
loop_
_entity.id
_entity.type
_entity.pdbx_description
1 polymer ?
#
loop_
_entity_poly.entity_id
_entity_poly.type
_entity_poly.pdbx_seq_one_letter_code
_entity_poly.pdbx_strand_id
1 'polypeptide(L)'
;MYHLKYNYSVIGTSIKSDTLKPTSFVKSTFSATVDNSEIIESIQENITEINSKITDINKKINEAKTILFSLNQTLIDIDKQLDEATRTVEEYVKEGKISDHNYMLSLEQRTEILFKRDTQMDKITRNEEIITELNEDLRRYKDELSGVEEKYNSIQNQNRKKNNI
;
A
#
# COMPACT_ATOMS: atom_id res chain seq x y z
N MET A 1 27.76 -68.84 40.92
CA MET A 1 26.57 -69.38 40.22
C MET A 1 25.35 -68.67 40.82
N TYR A 2 24.52 -68.05 39.96
CA TYR A 2 23.39 -67.14 40.22
C TYR A 2 22.44 -67.60 41.36
N HIS A 3 21.80 -66.73 42.17
CA HIS A 3 20.79 -65.72 41.78
C HIS A 3 20.54 -64.63 42.83
N LEU A 4 20.21 -63.44 42.32
CA LEU A 4 19.60 -62.28 42.98
C LEU A 4 18.16 -62.55 43.46
N LYS A 5 17.76 -61.94 44.59
CA LYS A 5 16.39 -61.41 44.79
C LYS A 5 16.45 -60.11 45.59
N TYR A 6 16.23 -58.99 44.89
CA TYR A 6 15.89 -57.69 45.46
C TYR A 6 14.40 -57.68 45.82
N ASN A 7 14.07 -57.34 47.07
CA ASN A 7 12.72 -56.97 47.46
C ASN A 7 12.68 -55.46 47.72
N TYR A 8 12.13 -54.70 46.76
CA TYR A 8 11.77 -53.29 46.97
C TYR A 8 10.38 -53.22 47.61
N SER A 9 10.33 -52.69 48.84
CA SER A 9 9.09 -52.26 49.49
C SER A 9 8.67 -50.91 48.91
N VAL A 10 7.52 -50.87 48.24
CA VAL A 10 6.88 -49.65 47.73
C VAL A 10 6.23 -48.93 48.90
N ILE A 11 6.89 -47.88 49.41
CA ILE A 11 6.24 -46.92 50.32
C ILE A 11 5.43 -45.97 49.45
N GLY A 12 4.13 -46.25 49.31
CA GLY A 12 3.19 -45.35 48.67
C GLY A 12 2.92 -44.13 49.54
N THR A 13 3.48 -42.98 49.16
CA THR A 13 2.99 -41.68 49.63
C THR A 13 1.93 -41.17 48.66
N SER A 14 0.66 -41.31 49.06
CA SER A 14 -0.46 -40.64 48.41
C SER A 14 -0.31 -39.14 48.65
N ILE A 15 0.17 -38.39 47.65
CA ILE A 15 0.08 -36.94 47.65
C ILE A 15 -1.36 -36.60 47.30
N LYS A 16 -2.17 -36.29 48.31
CA LYS A 16 -3.47 -35.64 48.12
C LYS A 16 -3.20 -34.30 47.44
N SER A 17 -3.68 -34.12 46.21
CA SER A 17 -3.62 -32.82 45.54
C SER A 17 -4.66 -31.90 46.18
N ASP A 18 -4.31 -31.28 47.29
CA ASP A 18 -5.00 -30.07 47.70
C ASP A 18 -4.83 -29.06 46.57
N THR A 19 -5.95 -28.68 45.95
CA THR A 19 -6.00 -27.72 44.85
C THR A 19 -5.52 -26.38 45.37
N LEU A 20 -4.21 -26.14 45.24
CA LEU A 20 -3.57 -24.87 45.54
C LEU A 20 -4.24 -23.80 44.70
N LYS A 21 -5.03 -22.93 45.34
CA LYS A 21 -5.53 -21.72 44.71
C LYS A 21 -4.31 -20.93 44.21
N PRO A 22 -4.27 -20.51 42.93
CA PRO A 22 -3.17 -19.72 42.42
C PRO A 22 -2.94 -18.51 43.32
N THR A 23 -1.72 -18.32 43.79
CA THR A 23 -1.33 -17.12 44.56
C THR A 23 -1.56 -15.88 43.69
N SER A 24 -1.75 -14.72 44.30
CA SER A 24 -1.99 -13.44 43.59
C SER A 24 -0.93 -13.15 42.52
N PHE A 25 0.30 -13.61 42.73
CA PHE A 25 1.39 -13.54 41.76
C PHE A 25 1.08 -14.34 40.48
N VAL A 26 0.72 -15.62 40.60
CA VAL A 26 0.34 -16.50 39.47
C VAL A 26 -0.89 -15.99 38.74
N LYS A 27 -1.85 -15.42 39.47
CA LYS A 27 -3.06 -14.83 38.87
C LYS A 27 -2.72 -13.56 38.07
N SER A 28 -1.82 -12.72 38.56
CA SER A 28 -1.40 -11.50 37.87
C SER A 28 -0.50 -11.78 36.66
N THR A 29 0.39 -12.77 36.75
CA THR A 29 1.25 -13.16 35.62
C THR A 29 0.43 -13.85 34.54
N PHE A 30 -0.51 -14.73 34.90
CA PHE A 30 -1.40 -15.38 33.95
C PHE A 30 -2.32 -14.38 33.24
N SER A 31 -2.93 -13.43 33.97
CA SER A 31 -3.73 -12.34 33.38
C SER A 31 -2.89 -11.49 32.43
N ALA A 32 -1.68 -11.07 32.84
CA ALA A 32 -0.81 -10.26 32.00
C ALA A 32 -0.30 -10.99 30.75
N THR A 33 -0.12 -12.32 30.80
CA THR A 33 0.23 -13.11 29.60
C THR A 33 -0.94 -13.30 28.65
N VAL A 34 -2.16 -13.46 29.16
CA VAL A 34 -3.37 -13.59 28.33
C VAL A 34 -3.68 -12.24 27.66
N ASP A 35 -3.64 -11.14 28.41
CA ASP A 35 -3.84 -9.79 27.89
C ASP A 35 -2.80 -9.45 26.80
N ASN A 36 -1.53 -9.84 26.99
CA ASN A 36 -0.50 -9.64 25.98
C ASN A 36 -0.68 -10.51 24.72
N SER A 37 -1.28 -11.70 24.85
CA SER A 37 -1.57 -12.56 23.69
C SER A 37 -2.66 -11.95 22.81
N GLU A 38 -3.76 -11.50 23.41
CA GLU A 38 -4.87 -10.85 22.69
C GLU A 38 -4.41 -9.55 22.01
N ILE A 39 -3.57 -8.76 22.68
CA ILE A 39 -3.00 -7.53 22.09
C ILE A 39 -2.07 -7.86 20.91
N ILE A 40 -1.29 -8.94 20.99
CA ILE A 40 -0.40 -9.37 19.89
C ILE A 40 -1.22 -9.83 18.69
N GLU A 41 -2.27 -10.63 18.90
CA GLU A 41 -3.16 -11.08 17.83
C GLU A 41 -3.81 -9.90 17.12
N SER A 42 -4.38 -8.95 17.87
CA SER A 42 -4.96 -7.72 17.31
C SER A 42 -3.94 -6.88 16.52
N ILE A 43 -2.69 -6.79 16.98
CA ILE A 43 -1.62 -6.09 16.25
C ILE A 43 -1.29 -6.81 14.94
N GLN A 44 -1.24 -8.15 14.93
CA GLN A 44 -0.98 -8.95 13.73
C GLN A 44 -2.11 -8.82 12.70
N GLU A 45 -3.36 -8.77 13.15
CA GLU A 45 -4.52 -8.49 12.30
C GLU A 45 -4.40 -7.10 11.66
N ASN A 46 -4.07 -6.07 12.44
CA ASN A 46 -3.87 -4.71 11.93
C ASN A 46 -2.73 -4.64 10.89
N ILE A 47 -1.59 -5.30 11.15
CA ILE A 47 -0.48 -5.39 10.20
C ILE A 47 -0.94 -6.04 8.89
N THR A 48 -1.71 -7.11 8.98
CA THR A 48 -2.25 -7.81 7.81
C THR A 48 -3.18 -6.91 7.00
N GLU A 49 -4.08 -6.19 7.67
CA GLU A 49 -5.01 -5.27 7.04
C GLU A 49 -4.27 -4.10 6.34
N ILE A 50 -3.33 -3.46 7.03
CA ILE A 50 -2.55 -2.34 6.47
C ILE A 50 -1.74 -2.81 5.26
N ASN A 51 -1.10 -3.97 5.33
CA ASN A 51 -0.37 -4.54 4.19
C ASN A 51 -1.28 -4.86 3.00
N SER A 52 -2.51 -5.30 3.25
CA SER A 52 -3.52 -5.48 2.19
C SER A 52 -3.86 -4.14 1.52
N LYS A 53 -4.09 -3.08 2.29
CA LYS A 53 -4.34 -1.72 1.77
C LYS A 53 -3.17 -1.17 0.97
N ILE A 54 -1.95 -1.36 1.45
CA ILE A 54 -0.70 -1.01 0.73
C ILE A 54 -0.63 -1.74 -0.61
N THR A 55 -0.94 -3.04 -0.63
CA THR A 55 -0.92 -3.85 -1.86
C THR A 55 -1.94 -3.35 -2.88
N ASP A 56 -3.16 -3.06 -2.45
CA ASP A 56 -4.23 -2.52 -3.30
C ASP A 56 -3.88 -1.15 -3.88
N ILE A 57 -3.32 -0.25 -3.06
CA ILE A 57 -2.89 1.07 -3.54
C ILE A 57 -1.74 0.98 -4.53
N ASN A 58 -0.75 0.13 -4.30
CA ASN A 58 0.33 -0.08 -5.26
C ASN A 58 -0.21 -0.57 -6.61
N LYS A 59 -1.23 -1.44 -6.60
CA LYS A 59 -1.92 -1.87 -7.82
C LYS A 59 -2.58 -0.68 -8.53
N LYS A 60 -3.36 0.13 -7.81
CA LYS A 60 -4.02 1.33 -8.35
C LYS A 60 -3.02 2.34 -8.92
N ILE A 61 -1.88 2.55 -8.26
CA ILE A 61 -0.80 3.42 -8.76
C ILE A 61 -0.26 2.89 -10.09
N ASN A 62 -0.03 1.57 -10.19
CA ASN A 62 0.46 0.98 -11.42
C ASN A 62 -0.55 1.11 -12.57
N GLU A 63 -1.84 0.86 -12.30
CA GLU A 63 -2.92 1.06 -13.27
C GLU A 63 -2.99 2.53 -13.74
N ALA A 64 -2.96 3.49 -12.81
CA ALA A 64 -2.97 4.91 -13.13
C ALA A 64 -1.73 5.33 -13.95
N LYS A 65 -0.56 4.76 -13.68
CA LYS A 65 0.65 4.98 -14.50
C LYS A 65 0.52 4.43 -15.91
N THR A 66 -0.10 3.26 -16.08
CA THR A 66 -0.39 2.70 -17.41
C THR A 66 -1.34 3.60 -18.20
N ILE A 67 -2.38 4.13 -17.52
CA ILE A 67 -3.29 5.12 -18.12
C ILE A 67 -2.51 6.37 -18.53
N LEU A 68 -1.67 6.92 -17.64
CA LEU A 68 -0.85 8.11 -17.92
C LEU A 68 0.02 7.91 -19.16
N PHE A 69 0.67 6.75 -19.28
CA PHE A 69 1.48 6.41 -20.44
C PHE A 69 0.65 6.42 -21.73
N SER A 70 -0.54 5.81 -21.72
CA SER A 70 -1.44 5.82 -22.88
C SER A 70 -1.89 7.24 -23.23
N LEU A 71 -2.23 8.07 -22.23
CA LEU A 71 -2.66 9.44 -22.45
C LEU A 71 -1.55 10.30 -23.06
N ASN A 72 -0.31 10.14 -22.58
CA ASN A 72 0.86 10.81 -23.15
C ASN A 72 1.11 10.39 -24.60
N GLN A 73 0.91 9.11 -24.92
CA GLN A 73 1.09 8.66 -26.30
C GLN A 73 0.05 9.27 -27.24
N THR A 74 -1.21 9.38 -26.80
CA THR A 74 -2.24 10.12 -27.54
C THR A 74 -1.88 11.60 -27.71
N LEU A 75 -1.32 12.25 -26.69
CA LEU A 75 -0.88 13.64 -26.78
C LEU A 75 0.22 13.82 -27.85
N ILE A 76 1.20 12.92 -27.90
CA ILE A 76 2.26 12.93 -28.92
C ILE A 76 1.67 12.84 -30.33
N ASP A 77 0.66 12.00 -30.54
CA ASP A 77 0.04 11.85 -31.86
C ASP A 77 -0.86 13.06 -32.22
N ILE A 78 -1.44 13.75 -31.24
CA ILE A 78 -2.12 15.03 -31.44
C ILE A 78 -1.11 16.13 -31.78
N ASP A 79 0.05 16.19 -31.11
CA ASP A 79 1.10 17.17 -31.38
C ASP A 79 1.63 17.05 -32.81
N LYS A 80 1.80 15.82 -33.33
CA LYS A 80 2.17 15.61 -34.74
C LYS A 80 1.11 16.15 -35.71
N GLN A 81 -0.17 15.90 -35.45
CA GLN A 81 -1.26 16.44 -36.26
C GLN A 81 -1.27 17.98 -36.21
N LEU A 82 -0.99 18.55 -35.05
CA LEU A 82 -0.92 20.00 -34.87
C LEU A 82 0.25 20.61 -35.65
N ASP A 83 1.40 19.95 -35.66
CA ASP A 83 2.57 20.37 -36.45
C ASP A 83 2.26 20.33 -37.95
N GLU A 84 1.62 19.27 -38.44
CA GLU A 84 1.20 19.14 -39.84
C GLU A 84 0.19 20.24 -40.22
N ALA A 85 -0.87 20.43 -39.42
CA ALA A 85 -1.86 21.47 -39.66
C ALA A 85 -1.25 22.88 -39.61
N THR A 86 -0.29 23.12 -38.71
CA THR A 86 0.43 24.38 -38.61
C THR A 86 1.28 24.64 -39.86
N ARG A 87 1.98 23.63 -40.39
CA ARG A 87 2.73 23.76 -41.65
C ARG A 87 1.82 24.11 -42.83
N THR A 88 0.67 23.46 -42.94
CA THR A 88 -0.32 23.78 -43.99
C THR A 88 -0.76 25.25 -43.91
N VAL A 89 -1.08 25.74 -42.72
CA VAL A 89 -1.43 27.16 -42.50
C VAL A 89 -0.27 28.08 -42.91
N GLU A 90 0.96 27.75 -42.53
CA GLU A 90 2.15 28.52 -42.90
C GLU A 90 2.42 28.56 -44.41
N GLU A 91 2.17 27.45 -45.12
CA GLU A 91 2.31 27.37 -46.58
C GLU A 91 1.33 28.34 -47.26
N TYR A 92 0.06 28.35 -46.87
CA TYR A 92 -0.90 29.32 -47.39
C TYR A 92 -0.48 30.78 -47.14
N VAL A 93 0.09 31.07 -45.96
CA VAL A 93 0.62 32.40 -45.64
C VAL A 93 1.80 32.76 -46.54
N LYS A 94 2.76 31.85 -46.72
CA LYS A 94 3.94 32.05 -47.59
C LYS A 94 3.56 32.28 -49.05
N GLU A 95 2.53 31.61 -49.53
CA GLU A 95 2.01 31.76 -50.89
C GLU A 95 1.10 32.98 -51.08
N GLY A 96 0.82 33.75 -50.00
CA GLY A 96 -0.06 34.91 -50.06
C GLY A 96 -1.54 34.56 -50.26
N LYS A 97 -1.93 33.32 -50.00
CA LYS A 97 -3.28 32.77 -50.21
C LYS A 97 -4.19 32.89 -48.96
N ILE A 98 -3.95 33.90 -48.13
CA ILE A 98 -4.66 34.08 -46.84
C ILE A 98 -6.15 34.43 -46.98
N SER A 99 -6.61 34.80 -48.18
CA SER A 99 -8.03 35.01 -48.48
C SER A 99 -8.70 33.78 -49.11
N ASP A 100 -7.95 32.69 -49.34
CA ASP A 100 -8.49 31.45 -49.90
C ASP A 100 -9.42 30.79 -48.88
N HIS A 101 -10.54 30.25 -49.37
CA HIS A 101 -11.44 29.44 -48.54
C HIS A 101 -10.70 28.25 -47.91
N ASN A 102 -9.75 27.65 -48.64
CA ASN A 102 -8.96 26.54 -48.12
C ASN A 102 -8.03 26.96 -46.96
N TYR A 103 -7.57 28.21 -46.94
CA TYR A 103 -6.83 28.73 -45.80
C TYR A 103 -7.72 28.79 -44.56
N MET A 104 -8.96 29.29 -44.69
CA MET A 104 -9.92 29.31 -43.58
C MET A 104 -10.22 27.90 -43.05
N LEU A 105 -10.42 26.92 -43.93
CA LEU A 105 -10.62 25.53 -43.52
C LEU A 105 -9.39 24.95 -42.79
N SER A 106 -8.17 25.29 -43.21
CA SER A 106 -6.95 24.85 -42.54
C SER A 106 -6.81 25.43 -41.12
N LEU A 107 -7.26 26.68 -40.92
CA LEU A 107 -7.32 27.30 -39.59
C LEU A 107 -8.33 26.59 -38.69
N GLU A 108 -9.53 26.28 -39.20
CA GLU A 108 -10.56 25.55 -38.45
C GLU A 108 -10.06 24.17 -38.02
N GLN A 109 -9.43 23.42 -38.93
CA GLN A 109 -8.82 22.13 -38.61
C GLN A 109 -7.75 22.26 -37.52
N ARG A 110 -6.86 23.24 -37.63
CA ARG A 110 -5.83 23.49 -36.62
C ARG A 110 -6.43 23.82 -35.26
N THR A 111 -7.48 24.63 -35.23
CA THR A 111 -8.22 24.96 -33.99
C THR A 111 -8.89 23.74 -33.37
N GLU A 112 -9.49 22.86 -34.17
CA GLU A 112 -10.07 21.60 -33.68
C GLU A 112 -9.01 20.70 -33.04
N ILE A 113 -7.82 20.61 -33.64
CA ILE A 113 -6.70 19.84 -33.10
C ILE A 113 -6.21 20.45 -31.77
N LEU A 114 -6.11 21.78 -31.68
CA LEU A 114 -5.77 22.46 -30.42
C LEU A 114 -6.78 22.14 -29.31
N PHE A 115 -8.08 22.15 -29.61
CA PHE A 115 -9.09 21.79 -28.63
C PHE A 115 -8.97 20.33 -28.14
N LYS A 116 -8.67 19.40 -29.05
CA LYS A 116 -8.39 17.99 -28.70
C LYS A 116 -7.16 17.88 -27.80
N ARG A 117 -6.10 18.66 -28.10
CA ARG A 117 -4.87 18.70 -27.32
C ARG A 117 -5.13 19.19 -25.91
N ASP A 118 -5.87 20.28 -25.74
CA ASP A 118 -6.21 20.84 -24.43
C ASP A 118 -7.03 19.85 -23.60
N THR A 119 -8.06 19.25 -24.21
CA THR A 119 -8.87 18.20 -23.57
C THR A 119 -8.01 17.00 -23.14
N GLN A 120 -7.01 16.64 -23.94
CA GLN A 120 -6.09 15.55 -23.62
C GLN A 120 -5.15 15.92 -22.47
N MET A 121 -4.68 17.17 -22.43
CA MET A 121 -3.87 17.69 -21.34
C MET A 121 -4.64 17.68 -20.02
N ASP A 122 -5.92 18.07 -20.02
CA ASP A 122 -6.77 18.02 -18.82
C ASP A 122 -6.88 16.59 -18.25
N LYS A 123 -7.00 15.58 -19.12
CA LYS A 123 -7.02 14.17 -18.70
C LYS A 123 -5.68 13.74 -18.08
N ILE A 124 -4.56 14.20 -18.64
CA ILE A 124 -3.22 13.92 -18.12
C ILE A 124 -3.09 14.52 -16.72
N THR A 125 -3.40 15.82 -16.57
CA THR A 125 -3.35 16.52 -15.28
C THR A 125 -4.22 15.82 -14.24
N ARG A 126 -5.47 15.47 -14.60
CA ARG A 126 -6.35 14.78 -13.66
C ARG A 126 -5.80 13.41 -13.24
N ASN A 127 -5.14 12.69 -14.13
CA ASN A 127 -4.56 11.40 -13.80
C ASN A 127 -3.28 11.53 -12.96
N GLU A 128 -2.50 12.59 -13.14
CA GLU A 128 -1.36 12.93 -12.26
C GLU A 128 -1.81 13.28 -10.84
N GLU A 129 -2.94 14.00 -10.69
CA GLU A 129 -3.57 14.25 -9.40
C GLU A 129 -3.95 12.94 -8.70
N ILE A 130 -4.60 12.01 -9.40
CA ILE A 130 -4.96 10.69 -8.85
C ILE A 130 -3.72 9.93 -8.36
N ILE A 131 -2.63 9.94 -9.14
CA ILE A 131 -1.38 9.30 -8.73
C ILE A 131 -0.82 9.97 -7.47
N THR A 132 -0.94 11.29 -7.36
CA THR A 132 -0.47 12.03 -6.18
C THR A 132 -1.28 11.66 -4.95
N GLU A 133 -2.61 11.68 -5.03
CA GLU A 133 -3.53 11.26 -3.96
C GLU A 133 -3.22 9.82 -3.49
N LEU A 134 -3.03 8.88 -4.42
CA LEU A 134 -2.69 7.50 -4.10
C LEU A 134 -1.32 7.36 -3.40
N ASN A 135 -0.34 8.18 -3.77
CA ASN A 135 0.97 8.18 -3.11
C ASN A 135 0.90 8.76 -1.69
N GLU A 136 0.04 9.76 -1.45
CA GLU A 136 -0.22 10.28 -0.12
C GLU A 136 -0.87 9.23 0.78
N ASP A 137 -1.87 8.51 0.26
CA ASP A 137 -2.50 7.39 0.96
C ASP A 137 -1.47 6.27 1.26
N LEU A 138 -0.62 5.92 0.28
CA LEU A 138 0.44 4.93 0.47
C LEU A 138 1.40 5.33 1.59
N ARG A 139 1.78 6.61 1.64
CA ARG A 139 2.64 7.15 2.70
C ARG A 139 1.97 7.03 4.06
N ARG A 140 0.70 7.44 4.18
CA ARG A 140 -0.08 7.32 5.42
C ARG A 140 -0.12 5.88 5.93
N TYR A 141 -0.38 4.90 5.06
CA TYR A 141 -0.41 3.50 5.49
C TYR A 141 0.96 2.95 5.89
N LYS A 142 2.05 3.42 5.26
CA LYS A 142 3.41 3.07 5.70
C LYS A 142 3.73 3.64 7.08
N ASP A 143 3.33 4.88 7.35
CA ASP A 143 3.51 5.51 8.66
C ASP A 143 2.68 4.78 9.73
N GLU A 144 1.45 4.39 9.41
CA GLU A 144 0.58 3.57 10.28
C GLU A 144 1.21 2.21 10.59
N LEU A 145 1.72 1.53 9.56
CA LEU A 145 2.41 0.24 9.71
C LEU A 145 3.61 0.35 10.65
N SER A 146 4.45 1.39 10.46
CA SER A 146 5.60 1.65 11.33
C SER A 146 5.18 1.82 12.79
N GLY A 147 4.11 2.59 13.05
CA GLY A 147 3.60 2.79 14.41
C GLY A 147 3.08 1.50 15.06
N VAL A 148 2.44 0.63 14.27
CA VAL A 148 1.97 -0.68 14.75
C VAL A 148 3.15 -1.63 15.03
N GLU A 149 4.18 -1.64 14.17
CA GLU A 149 5.40 -2.42 14.36
C GLU A 149 6.20 -1.97 15.61
N GLU A 150 6.29 -0.66 15.86
CA GLU A 150 6.88 -0.12 17.08
C GLU A 150 6.15 -0.61 18.34
N LYS A 151 4.81 -0.58 18.32
CA LYS A 151 3.97 -1.10 19.42
C LYS A 151 4.21 -2.59 19.64
N TYR A 152 4.28 -3.39 18.57
CA TYR A 152 4.59 -4.82 18.63
C TYR A 152 5.94 -5.06 19.31
N ASN A 153 6.99 -4.38 18.84
CA ASN A 153 8.35 -4.52 19.35
C ASN A 153 8.47 -4.10 20.82
N SER A 154 7.74 -3.07 21.24
CA SER A 154 7.68 -2.65 22.66
C SER A 154 7.13 -3.76 23.56
N ILE A 155 6.03 -4.40 23.17
CA ILE A 155 5.40 -5.49 23.93
C ILE A 155 6.34 -6.71 24.00
N GLN A 156 6.95 -7.09 22.87
CA GLN A 156 7.91 -8.20 22.82
C GLN A 156 9.11 -7.96 23.76
N ASN A 157 9.64 -6.74 23.78
CA ASN A 157 10.75 -6.37 24.65
C ASN A 157 10.37 -6.33 26.15
N GLN A 158 9.15 -5.90 26.48
CA GLN A 158 8.63 -5.95 27.85
C GLN A 158 8.48 -7.40 28.35
N ASN A 159 7.99 -8.30 27.51
CA ASN A 159 7.88 -9.73 27.84
C ASN A 159 9.24 -10.38 28.08
N ARG A 160 10.26 -10.05 27.26
CA ARG A 160 11.64 -10.55 27.45
C ARG A 160 12.27 -10.07 28.75
N LYS A 161 12.04 -8.81 29.14
CA LYS A 161 12.56 -8.26 30.41
C LYS A 161 11.90 -8.88 31.64
N LYS A 162 10.59 -9.19 31.57
CA LYS A 162 9.87 -9.84 32.68
C LYS A 162 10.26 -11.30 32.91
N ASN A 163 10.73 -12.02 31.87
CA ASN A 163 11.08 -13.43 31.96
C ASN A 163 12.56 -13.70 32.34
N ASN A 164 13.38 -12.66 32.52
CA ASN A 164 14.82 -12.74 32.87
C ASN A 164 15.12 -12.30 34.32
N ILE A 165 14.11 -12.24 35.20
CA ILE A 165 14.21 -11.98 36.65
C ILE A 165 13.63 -13.19 37.37
#